data_AF-A0A6B3H3M5-F1
#
_entry.id   AF-A0A6B3H3M5-F1
#
_cell.length_a   1.000
_cell.length_b   1.000
_cell.length_c   1.000
_cell.angle_alpha   90.00
_cell.angle_beta   90.00
_cell.angle_gamma   90.00
#
_symmetry.space_group_name_H-M   'P 1'
#
loop_
_entity.id
_entity.type
_entity.pdbx_description
1 polymer ?
#
loop_
_entity_poly.entity_id
_entity_poly.type
_entity_poly.pdbx_seq_one_letter_code
_entity_poly.pdbx_strand_id
1 'polypeptide(L)'
;ISLTQELAQKENHFRSLVQGSSDVIMIAAPSGTLRYVSPAAAGVYGRDAEDLVGSELSSIIHPDDLGRVVHEVRRFLAAPPHEEPTTRIECRFRSGTGDWLHAESTVNRHQGGLLLNSRDVTERVRLQAQLQHNAEHDPLTDL
;
A
#
# COMPACT_ATOMS: atom_id res chain seq x y z
N ILE A 1 -22.23 -22.31 -19.49
CA ILE A 1 -20.79 -22.68 -19.37
C ILE A 1 -19.85 -21.51 -19.74
N SER A 2 -20.23 -20.54 -20.60
CA SER A 2 -19.28 -19.46 -21.00
C SER A 2 -19.04 -18.36 -19.96
N LEU A 3 -19.99 -18.09 -19.05
CA LEU A 3 -19.87 -16.99 -18.08
C LEU A 3 -18.74 -17.21 -17.05
N THR A 4 -18.53 -18.44 -16.61
CA THR A 4 -17.45 -18.81 -15.67
C THR A 4 -16.08 -18.77 -16.34
N GLN A 5 -16.00 -19.09 -17.65
CA GLN A 5 -14.75 -19.00 -18.41
C GLN A 5 -14.39 -17.54 -18.72
N GLU A 6 -15.35 -16.69 -19.10
CA GLU A 6 -15.11 -15.25 -19.27
C GLU A 6 -14.68 -14.59 -17.97
N LEU A 7 -15.30 -14.96 -16.85
CA LEU A 7 -14.92 -14.44 -15.54
C LEU A 7 -13.50 -14.88 -15.17
N ALA A 8 -13.19 -16.16 -15.32
CA ALA A 8 -11.85 -16.70 -15.06
C ALA A 8 -10.78 -16.09 -16.00
N GLN A 9 -11.13 -15.79 -17.25
CA GLN A 9 -10.21 -15.21 -18.21
C GLN A 9 -9.98 -13.72 -17.96
N LYS A 10 -11.01 -12.98 -17.54
CA LYS A 10 -10.87 -11.60 -17.05
C LYS A 10 -10.08 -11.54 -15.75
N GLU A 11 -10.32 -12.46 -14.82
CA GLU A 11 -9.52 -12.59 -13.59
C GLU A 11 -8.07 -12.93 -13.90
N ASN A 12 -7.80 -13.90 -14.78
CA ASN A 12 -6.44 -14.27 -15.14
C ASN A 12 -5.72 -13.13 -15.87
N HIS A 13 -6.42 -12.41 -16.76
CA HIS A 13 -5.87 -11.24 -17.42
C HIS A 13 -5.57 -10.10 -16.44
N PHE A 14 -6.49 -9.82 -15.50
CA PHE A 14 -6.26 -8.88 -14.41
C PHE A 14 -5.08 -9.32 -13.53
N ARG A 15 -5.02 -10.59 -13.14
CA ARG A 15 -3.91 -11.18 -12.37
C ARG A 15 -2.57 -11.01 -13.11
N SER A 16 -2.51 -11.26 -14.42
CA SER A 16 -1.28 -11.09 -15.20
C SER A 16 -0.84 -9.63 -15.37
N LEU A 17 -1.78 -8.68 -15.50
CA LEU A 17 -1.45 -7.24 -15.53
C LEU A 17 -0.92 -6.74 -14.18
N VAL A 18 -1.43 -7.30 -13.08
CA VAL A 18 -1.03 -6.94 -11.71
C VAL A 18 0.29 -7.62 -11.30
N GLN A 19 0.56 -8.84 -11.78
CA GLN A 19 1.79 -9.59 -11.49
C GLN A 19 3.08 -8.96 -12.04
N GLY A 20 2.98 -8.06 -13.03
CA GLY A 20 4.13 -7.33 -13.57
C GLY A 20 4.53 -6.09 -12.77
N SER A 21 3.74 -5.70 -11.76
CA SER A 21 4.00 -4.55 -10.90
C SER A 21 4.59 -5.01 -9.57
N SER A 22 5.68 -4.38 -9.12
CA SER A 22 6.23 -4.56 -7.75
C SER A 22 5.32 -3.97 -6.66
N ASP A 23 4.10 -3.56 -7.01
CA ASP A 23 3.14 -2.96 -6.10
C ASP A 23 2.11 -4.00 -5.63
N VAL A 24 1.73 -3.90 -4.35
CA VAL A 24 0.67 -4.69 -3.74
C VAL A 24 -0.67 -3.97 -3.96
N ILE A 25 -1.62 -4.69 -4.53
CA ILE A 25 -2.98 -4.19 -4.70
C ILE A 25 -3.84 -4.74 -3.57
N MET A 26 -4.57 -3.85 -2.89
CA MET A 26 -5.50 -4.21 -1.83
C MET A 26 -6.86 -3.58 -2.06
N ILE A 27 -7.92 -4.32 -1.74
CA ILE A 27 -9.28 -3.80 -1.69
C ILE A 27 -9.77 -3.88 -0.26
N ALA A 28 -10.09 -2.73 0.34
CA ALA A 28 -10.64 -2.65 1.68
C ALA A 28 -12.14 -2.34 1.64
N ALA A 29 -12.91 -2.96 2.53
CA ALA A 29 -14.29 -2.59 2.82
C ALA A 29 -14.36 -1.19 3.48
N PRO A 30 -15.55 -0.58 3.62
CA PRO A 30 -15.69 0.71 4.31
C PRO A 30 -15.30 0.64 5.79
N SER A 31 -15.34 -0.57 6.39
CA SER A 31 -14.83 -0.85 7.73
C SER A 31 -13.30 -0.86 7.82
N GLY A 32 -12.59 -0.85 6.69
CA GLY A 32 -11.14 -1.06 6.63
C GLY A 32 -10.72 -2.53 6.55
N THR A 33 -11.67 -3.48 6.56
CA THR A 33 -11.39 -4.91 6.40
C THR A 33 -10.90 -5.22 4.99
N LEU A 34 -9.75 -5.88 4.86
CA LEU A 34 -9.18 -6.28 3.57
C LEU A 34 -10.02 -7.42 2.96
N ARG A 35 -10.61 -7.17 1.78
CA ARG A 35 -11.39 -8.16 1.01
C ARG A 35 -10.54 -8.87 -0.04
N TYR A 36 -9.50 -8.21 -0.51
CA TYR A 36 -8.57 -8.73 -1.49
C TYR A 36 -7.20 -8.15 -1.24
N VAL A 37 -6.18 -8.98 -1.42
CA VAL A 37 -4.76 -8.60 -1.44
C VAL A 37 -4.12 -9.35 -2.61
N SER A 38 -3.31 -8.68 -3.42
CA SER A 38 -2.62 -9.35 -4.53
C SER A 38 -1.52 -10.29 -4.02
N PRO A 39 -1.19 -11.37 -4.75
CA PRO A 39 -0.11 -12.29 -4.38
C PRO A 39 1.28 -11.61 -4.27
N ALA A 40 1.45 -10.42 -4.84
CA ALA A 40 2.66 -9.61 -4.68
C ALA A 40 2.98 -9.29 -3.21
N ALA A 41 1.99 -9.34 -2.30
CA ALA A 41 2.21 -9.17 -0.86
C ALA A 41 3.27 -10.13 -0.28
N ALA A 42 3.38 -11.36 -0.81
CA ALA A 42 4.37 -12.31 -0.34
C ALA A 42 5.80 -11.83 -0.65
N GLY A 43 6.01 -11.23 -1.82
CA GLY A 43 7.32 -10.68 -2.21
C GLY A 43 7.62 -9.32 -1.58
N VAL A 44 6.62 -8.45 -1.45
CA VAL A 44 6.80 -7.06 -1.02
C VAL A 44 6.71 -6.92 0.51
N TYR A 45 5.72 -7.57 1.13
CA TYR A 45 5.50 -7.49 2.58
C TYR A 45 6.03 -8.71 3.34
N GLY A 46 6.44 -9.78 2.63
CA GLY A 46 6.82 -11.04 3.26
C GLY A 46 5.62 -11.76 3.90
N ARG A 47 4.39 -11.43 3.51
CA ARG A 47 3.15 -11.99 4.06
C ARG A 47 2.28 -12.54 2.96
N ASP A 48 1.72 -13.72 3.18
CA ASP A 48 0.80 -14.29 2.22
C ASP A 48 -0.48 -13.46 2.14
N ALA A 49 -0.97 -13.27 0.91
CA ALA A 49 -2.17 -12.50 0.66
C ALA A 49 -3.38 -13.06 1.42
N GLU A 50 -3.46 -14.39 1.53
CA GLU A 50 -4.53 -15.11 2.22
C GLU A 50 -4.57 -14.81 3.73
N ASP A 51 -3.42 -14.60 4.37
CA ASP A 51 -3.33 -14.23 5.78
C ASP A 51 -3.77 -12.79 6.05
N LEU A 52 -3.63 -11.93 5.05
CA LEU A 52 -4.01 -10.52 5.14
C LEU A 52 -5.50 -10.31 4.85
N VAL A 53 -6.11 -11.14 4.00
CA VAL A 53 -7.55 -11.07 3.72
C VAL A 53 -8.35 -11.37 4.99
N GLY A 54 -9.36 -10.54 5.25
CA GLY A 54 -10.20 -10.60 6.45
C GLY A 54 -9.65 -9.80 7.64
N SER A 55 -8.37 -9.41 7.62
CA SER A 55 -7.79 -8.53 8.63
C SER A 55 -8.17 -7.06 8.41
N GLU A 56 -8.06 -6.22 9.45
CA GLU A 56 -8.22 -4.77 9.30
C GLU A 56 -6.92 -4.14 8.81
N LEU A 57 -7.01 -3.22 7.85
CA LEU A 57 -5.87 -2.45 7.35
C LEU A 57 -5.13 -1.70 8.49
N SER A 58 -5.85 -1.25 9.51
CA SER A 58 -5.30 -0.63 10.72
C SER A 58 -4.33 -1.54 11.49
N SER A 59 -4.54 -2.85 11.45
CA SER A 59 -3.74 -3.83 12.20
C SER A 59 -2.34 -4.07 11.62
N ILE A 60 -2.15 -3.72 10.34
CA ILE A 60 -0.86 -3.85 9.66
C ILE A 60 -0.11 -2.52 9.57
N ILE A 61 -0.74 -1.40 9.94
CA ILE A 61 -0.13 -0.07 9.97
C ILE A 61 0.61 0.14 11.30
N HIS A 62 1.76 0.82 11.25
CA HIS A 62 2.49 1.24 12.45
C HIS A 62 1.61 2.14 13.35
N PRO A 63 1.55 1.91 14.68
CA PRO A 63 0.69 2.68 15.59
C PRO A 63 0.82 4.20 15.47
N ASP A 64 2.05 4.72 15.39
CA ASP A 64 2.31 6.16 15.23
C ASP A 64 1.77 6.74 13.91
N ASP A 65 1.64 5.93 12.86
CA ASP A 65 1.16 6.39 11.56
C ASP A 65 -0.37 6.29 11.45
N LEU A 66 -1.00 5.44 12.28
CA LEU A 66 -2.44 5.12 12.20
C LEU A 66 -3.32 6.36 12.29
N GLY A 67 -3.04 7.28 13.21
CA GLY A 67 -3.82 8.51 13.38
C GLY A 67 -3.82 9.38 12.12
N ARG A 68 -2.64 9.54 11.51
CA ARG A 68 -2.47 10.30 10.26
C ARG A 68 -3.19 9.61 9.11
N VAL A 69 -3.02 8.29 8.96
CA VAL A 69 -3.67 7.52 7.88
C VAL A 69 -5.19 7.62 7.97
N VAL A 70 -5.77 7.42 9.16
CA VAL A 70 -7.22 7.51 9.37
C VAL A 70 -7.72 8.92 9.06
N HIS A 71 -6.98 9.96 9.45
CA HIS A 71 -7.35 11.34 9.14
C HIS A 71 -7.37 11.59 7.62
N GLU A 72 -6.31 11.20 6.91
CA GLU A 72 -6.19 11.37 5.46
C GLU A 72 -7.27 10.61 4.71
N VAL A 73 -7.55 9.36 5.08
CA VAL A 73 -8.62 8.55 4.48
C VAL A 73 -9.99 9.21 4.70
N ARG A 74 -10.26 9.74 5.91
CA ARG A 74 -11.51 10.44 6.20
C ARG A 74 -11.65 11.74 5.39
N ARG A 75 -10.58 12.54 5.32
CA ARG A 75 -10.55 13.77 4.50
C ARG A 75 -10.84 13.43 3.04
N PHE A 76 -10.13 12.46 2.50
CA PHE A 76 -10.34 11.99 1.13
C PHE A 76 -11.79 11.56 0.93
N LEU A 77 -12.35 10.69 1.78
CA LEU A 77 -13.74 10.24 1.63
C LEU A 77 -14.77 11.38 1.71
N ALA A 78 -14.49 12.46 2.45
CA ALA A 78 -15.33 13.65 2.54
C ALA A 78 -15.21 14.59 1.33
N ALA A 79 -14.09 14.55 0.60
CA ALA A 79 -13.87 15.40 -0.57
C ALA A 79 -14.76 14.96 -1.76
N PRO A 80 -15.22 15.90 -2.60
CA PRO A 80 -15.96 15.58 -3.81
C PRO A 80 -15.13 14.69 -4.76
N PRO A 81 -15.67 13.58 -5.29
CA PRO A 81 -14.90 12.63 -6.10
C PRO A 81 -14.26 13.22 -7.38
N HIS A 82 -14.82 14.31 -7.90
CA HIS A 82 -14.31 14.98 -9.11
C HIS A 82 -13.15 15.94 -8.81
N GLU A 83 -13.03 16.43 -7.58
CA GLU A 83 -11.93 17.30 -7.16
C GLU A 83 -10.71 16.48 -6.71
N GLU A 84 -10.96 15.40 -5.96
CA GLU A 84 -9.91 14.51 -5.47
C GLU A 84 -10.22 13.06 -5.87
N PRO A 85 -9.83 12.61 -7.09
CA PRO A 85 -10.12 11.25 -7.55
C PRO A 85 -9.32 10.19 -6.78
N THR A 86 -8.10 10.56 -6.36
CA THR A 86 -7.16 9.68 -5.65
C THR A 86 -6.41 10.46 -4.58
N THR A 87 -5.94 9.78 -3.54
CA THR A 87 -5.04 10.37 -2.55
C THR A 87 -3.79 9.51 -2.35
N ARG A 88 -2.68 10.10 -1.94
CA ARG A 88 -1.44 9.38 -1.63
C ARG A 88 -1.20 9.36 -0.13
N ILE A 89 -0.87 8.19 0.40
CA ILE A 89 -0.63 7.98 1.82
C ILE A 89 0.69 7.24 1.99
N GLU A 90 1.57 7.82 2.79
CA GLU A 90 2.80 7.18 3.24
C GLU A 90 2.67 6.71 4.69
N CYS A 91 2.97 5.44 4.93
CA CYS A 91 2.94 4.85 6.26
C CYS A 91 3.83 3.62 6.32
N ARG A 92 4.12 3.16 7.54
CA ARG A 92 4.87 1.93 7.75
C ARG A 92 3.91 0.76 7.89
N PHE A 93 4.20 -0.33 7.18
CA PHE A 93 3.50 -1.60 7.34
C PHE A 93 4.36 -2.63 8.06
N ARG A 94 3.70 -3.54 8.77
CA ARG A 94 4.37 -4.65 9.45
C ARG A 94 4.67 -5.76 8.44
N SER A 95 5.94 -6.06 8.24
CA SER A 95 6.37 -7.17 7.37
C SER A 95 6.05 -8.54 8.00
N GLY A 96 6.26 -9.61 7.23
CA GLY A 96 6.24 -10.98 7.74
C GLY A 96 7.39 -11.30 8.70
N THR A 97 8.53 -10.62 8.56
CA THR A 97 9.68 -10.74 9.48
C THR A 97 9.46 -10.00 10.80
N GLY A 98 8.44 -9.15 10.87
CA GLY A 98 8.13 -8.32 12.05
C GLY A 98 8.74 -6.93 12.01
N ASP A 99 9.57 -6.63 11.01
CA ASP A 99 10.13 -5.31 10.76
C ASP A 99 9.08 -4.34 10.17
N TRP A 100 9.41 -3.06 10.18
CA TRP A 100 8.60 -2.02 9.55
C TRP A 100 9.15 -1.68 8.16
N LEU A 101 8.31 -1.83 7.15
CA LEU A 101 8.59 -1.38 5.78
C LEU A 101 7.88 -0.06 5.51
N HIS A 102 8.52 0.84 4.78
CA HIS A 102 7.88 2.08 4.34
C HIS A 102 7.06 1.81 3.08
N ALA A 103 5.77 2.09 3.13
CA ALA A 103 4.86 1.92 2.02
C ALA A 103 4.32 3.27 1.54
N GLU A 104 4.38 3.51 0.23
CA GLU A 104 3.68 4.60 -0.44
C GLU A 104 2.46 4.02 -1.16
N SER A 105 1.26 4.49 -0.79
CA SER A 105 0.01 3.94 -1.29
C SER A 105 -0.82 5.00 -2.02
N THR A 106 -1.21 4.71 -3.25
CA THR A 106 -2.25 5.47 -3.96
C THR A 106 -3.61 4.84 -3.66
N VAL A 107 -4.50 5.64 -3.07
CA VAL A 107 -5.82 5.21 -2.60
C VAL A 107 -6.89 5.82 -3.50
N ASN A 108 -7.79 4.97 -3.98
CA ASN A 108 -8.91 5.30 -4.86
C ASN A 108 -10.21 4.89 -4.17
N ARG A 109 -11.30 5.62 -4.45
CA ARG A 109 -12.64 5.14 -4.09
C ARG A 109 -12.98 3.96 -5.00
N HIS A 110 -13.44 2.87 -4.40
CA HIS A 110 -13.88 1.67 -5.12
C HIS A 110 -15.32 1.34 -4.69
N GLN A 111 -16.09 0.67 -5.55
CA GLN A 111 -17.47 0.33 -5.22
C GLN A 111 -17.55 -0.41 -3.88
N GLY A 112 -18.19 0.22 -2.89
CA GLY A 112 -18.31 -0.29 -1.54
C GLY A 112 -16.99 -0.43 -0.78
N GLY A 113 -16.01 0.46 -1.00
CA GLY A 113 -14.73 0.42 -0.30
C GLY A 113 -13.62 1.33 -0.86
N LEU A 114 -12.37 0.91 -0.64
CA LEU A 114 -11.15 1.57 -1.14
C LEU A 114 -10.31 0.58 -1.96
N LEU A 115 -9.69 1.08 -3.02
CA LEU A 115 -8.65 0.36 -3.77
C LEU A 115 -7.31 1.04 -3.49
N LEU A 116 -6.35 0.27 -2.98
CA LEU A 116 -5.01 0.72 -2.67
C LEU A 116 -4.03 0.05 -3.63
N ASN A 117 -3.18 0.85 -4.26
CA ASN A 117 -1.98 0.36 -4.91
C ASN A 117 -0.78 0.83 -4.10
N SER A 118 0.00 -0.10 -3.56
CA SER A 118 0.98 0.18 -2.52
C SER A 118 2.36 -0.36 -2.86
N ARG A 119 3.38 0.48 -2.74
CA ARG A 119 4.77 0.16 -3.08
C ARG A 119 5.65 0.22 -1.86
N ASP A 120 6.55 -0.75 -1.71
CA ASP A 120 7.66 -0.65 -0.76
C ASP A 120 8.68 0.39 -1.24
N VAL A 121 8.91 1.40 -0.41
CA VAL A 121 9.88 2.48 -0.63
C VAL A 121 10.97 2.49 0.44
N THR A 122 11.15 1.39 1.18
CA THR A 122 12.12 1.26 2.27
C THR A 122 13.54 1.54 1.81
N GLU A 123 13.97 0.96 0.67
CA GLU A 123 15.30 1.22 0.12
C GLU A 123 15.49 2.69 -0.27
N ARG A 124 14.47 3.30 -0.91
CA ARG A 124 14.48 4.72 -1.26
C ARG A 124 14.66 5.61 -0.02
N VAL A 125 13.88 5.36 1.03
CA VAL A 125 13.94 6.11 2.29
C VAL A 125 15.30 5.94 2.98
N ARG A 126 15.85 4.72 3.01
CA ARG A 126 17.18 4.43 3.59
C ARG A 126 18.30 5.16 2.84
N LEU A 127 18.28 5.13 1.51
CA LEU A 127 19.28 5.81 0.69
C LEU A 127 19.21 7.33 0.87
N GLN A 128 18.00 7.90 0.93
CA GLN A 128 17.83 9.33 1.21
C GLN A 128 18.35 9.72 2.59
N ALA A 129 18.05 8.94 3.63
CA ALA A 129 18.56 9.18 4.98
C ALA A 129 20.10 9.09 5.03
N GLN A 130 20.72 8.15 4.31
CA GLN A 130 22.17 8.03 4.25
C GLN A 130 22.83 9.24 3.56
N LEU A 131 22.25 9.69 2.44
CA LEU A 131 22.74 10.89 1.74
C LEU A 131 22.63 12.14 2.61
N GLN A 132 21.50 12.28 3.33
CA GLN A 132 21.29 13.40 4.23
C GLN A 132 22.26 13.36 5.42
N HIS A 133 22.43 12.20 6.04
CA HIS A 133 23.41 12.03 7.11
C HIS A 133 24.83 12.35 6.63
N ASN A 134 25.24 11.86 5.46
CA ASN A 134 26.56 12.16 4.91
C ASN A 134 26.74 13.65 4.59
N ALA A 135 25.72 14.34 4.09
CA ALA A 135 25.78 15.77 3.79
C ALA A 135 25.81 16.64 5.07
N GLU A 136 25.10 16.23 6.12
CA GLU A 136 25.07 16.93 7.41
C GLU A 136 26.31 16.64 8.28
N HIS A 137 26.93 15.47 8.08
CA HIS A 137 28.12 15.04 8.80
C HIS A 137 29.40 15.11 7.96
N ASP A 138 29.40 15.83 6.84
CA ASP A 138 30.62 16.07 6.06
C ASP A 138 31.54 17.03 6.84
N PRO A 139 32.67 16.58 7.43
CA PRO A 139 33.63 17.47 8.07
C PRO A 139 34.60 18.07 7.04
N LEU A 140 34.34 17.87 5.73
CA LEU A 140 35.30 18.06 4.65
C LEU A 140 35.02 19.28 3.75
N THR A 141 34.33 20.28 4.30
CA THR A 141 34.61 21.67 3.94
C THR A 141 35.24 22.39 5.13
N ASP A 142 36.39 21.90 5.56
CA ASP A 142 37.41 22.76 6.15
C ASP A 142 38.34 23.15 4.99
N LEU A 143 38.15 24.38 4.47
CA LEU A 143 38.69 25.04 3.25
C LEU A 143 37.89 24.92 1.95
#